data_AF-A0A6A5XBM1-F1
#
_entry.id   AF-A0A6A5XBM1-F1
#
_cell.length_a   1.000
_cell.length_b   1.000
_cell.length_c   1.000
_cell.angle_alpha   90.00
_cell.angle_beta   90.00
_cell.angle_gamma   90.00
#
_symmetry.space_group_name_H-M   'P 1'
#
loop_
_entity.id
_entity.type
_entity.pdbx_description
1 polymer ?
#
loop_
_entity_poly.entity_id
_entity_poly.type
_entity_poly.pdbx_seq_one_letter_code
_entity_poly.pdbx_strand_id
1 'polypeptide(L)'
;MCLVRLTGVSGLLASLWQFPQRTLSTSDNTTSGRKASAVDYVSTLEVGNLDEHADSIQHVGEIGSIVHVFSHLKLTMHVQHFQIRIAVSESLADSEKGTPKRAKWVATEAMDEETLSTGMRRCWDLVTG
;
A
#
# COMPACT_ATOMS: atom_id res chain seq x y z
N MET A 1 4.34 -10.89 -2.49
CA MET A 1 4.50 -9.66 -3.30
C MET A 1 3.67 -8.55 -2.69
N CYS A 2 4.12 -7.30 -2.77
CA CYS A 2 3.44 -6.12 -2.25
C CYS A 2 3.44 -4.99 -3.29
N LEU A 3 2.34 -4.25 -3.35
CA LEU A 3 2.19 -3.11 -4.25
C LEU A 3 2.84 -1.86 -3.65
N VAL A 4 3.74 -1.23 -4.41
CA VAL A 4 4.35 0.05 -4.07
C VAL A 4 4.18 1.05 -5.19
N ARG A 5 4.18 2.35 -4.86
CA ARG A 5 4.08 3.46 -5.79
C ARG A 5 5.23 4.45 -5.62
N LEU A 6 5.72 4.98 -6.73
CA LEU A 6 6.80 5.97 -6.75
C LEU A 6 6.23 7.36 -6.42
N THR A 7 6.95 8.06 -5.55
CA THR A 7 6.57 9.35 -5.00
C THR A 7 6.91 10.52 -5.93
N GLY A 8 6.19 10.63 -7.03
CA GLY A 8 6.36 11.76 -7.95
C GLY A 8 7.80 11.96 -8.43
N VAL A 9 8.07 13.12 -9.04
CA VAL A 9 9.37 13.45 -9.65
C VAL A 9 10.02 14.69 -9.02
N SER A 10 9.36 15.33 -8.05
CA SER A 10 9.85 16.53 -7.37
C SER A 10 9.32 16.61 -5.94
N GLY A 11 10.14 17.17 -5.04
CA GLY A 11 9.85 17.32 -3.61
C GLY A 11 10.79 16.53 -2.70
N LEU A 12 10.68 16.75 -1.39
CA LEU A 12 11.57 16.22 -0.34
C LEU A 12 11.63 14.68 -0.27
N LEU A 13 10.62 14.00 -0.83
CA LEU A 13 10.51 12.55 -0.87
C LEU A 13 10.48 12.00 -2.29
N ALA A 14 10.98 12.74 -3.30
CA ALA A 14 10.99 12.27 -4.67
C ALA A 14 11.81 10.96 -4.82
N SER A 15 11.39 10.09 -5.74
CA SER A 15 12.09 8.84 -6.08
C SER A 15 12.14 7.76 -4.98
N LEU A 16 11.25 7.82 -3.99
CA LEU A 16 11.08 6.75 -3.00
C LEU A 16 9.86 5.89 -3.35
N TRP A 17 9.92 4.62 -3.00
CA TRP A 17 8.76 3.75 -3.06
C TRP A 17 7.94 3.90 -1.77
N GLN A 18 6.61 3.97 -1.92
CA GLN A 18 5.68 4.01 -0.79
C GLN A 18 4.52 3.05 -1.01
N PHE A 19 4.01 2.49 0.08
CA PHE A 19 2.74 1.79 0.05
C PHE A 19 1.60 2.76 -0.32
N PRO A 20 0.53 2.28 -0.99
CA PRO A 20 -0.66 3.09 -1.23
C PRO A 20 -1.18 3.70 0.07
N GLN A 21 -1.39 5.01 0.07
CA GLN A 21 -1.82 5.76 1.25
C GLN A 21 -2.99 6.69 0.92
N ARG A 22 -3.88 6.86 1.89
CA ARG A 22 -5.01 7.79 1.85
C ARG A 22 -5.03 8.59 3.14
N THR A 23 -5.14 9.91 3.03
CA THR A 23 -5.35 10.80 4.18
C THR A 23 -6.77 10.59 4.71
N LEU A 24 -6.88 10.38 6.02
CA LEU A 24 -8.17 10.23 6.69
C LEU A 24 -8.70 11.58 7.14
N SER A 25 -10.01 11.75 7.08
CA SER A 25 -10.69 12.85 7.78
C SER A 25 -10.76 12.55 9.28
N THR A 26 -11.04 13.57 10.09
CA THR A 26 -11.20 13.37 11.54
C THR A 26 -12.36 12.45 11.89
N SER A 27 -13.45 12.45 11.11
CA SER A 27 -14.60 11.56 11.30
C SER A 27 -14.28 10.11 10.98
N ASP A 28 -13.33 9.86 10.07
CA ASP A 28 -12.97 8.51 9.65
C ASP A 28 -11.93 7.85 10.58
N ASN A 29 -11.39 8.59 11.55
CA ASN A 29 -10.37 8.08 12.47
C ASN A 29 -10.93 7.24 13.63
N THR A 30 -11.89 6.38 13.33
CA THR A 30 -12.38 5.30 14.20
C THR A 30 -11.99 3.96 13.57
N THR A 31 -11.91 2.88 14.34
CA THR A 31 -11.53 1.57 13.77
C THR A 31 -12.45 1.14 12.62
N SER A 32 -13.77 1.36 12.73
CA SER A 32 -14.73 1.09 11.67
C SER A 32 -14.59 2.05 10.49
N GLY A 33 -14.38 3.34 10.74
CA GLY A 33 -14.16 4.36 9.72
C GLY A 33 -12.90 4.06 8.89
N ARG A 34 -11.78 3.77 9.56
CA ARG A 34 -10.51 3.41 8.91
C ARG A 34 -10.65 2.20 8.01
N LYS A 35 -11.34 1.15 8.46
CA LYS A 35 -11.64 -0.02 7.63
C LYS A 35 -12.46 0.37 6.40
N ALA A 36 -13.55 1.11 6.57
CA ALA A 36 -14.41 1.52 5.46
C ALA A 36 -13.64 2.39 4.44
N SER A 37 -12.89 3.38 4.90
CA SER A 37 -12.07 4.24 4.06
C SER A 37 -10.97 3.46 3.33
N ALA A 38 -10.41 2.42 3.94
CA ALA A 38 -9.39 1.58 3.33
C ALA A 38 -9.97 0.63 2.28
N VAL A 39 -11.12 0.01 2.54
CA VAL A 39 -11.83 -0.83 1.56
C VAL A 39 -12.22 0.00 0.33
N ASP A 40 -12.79 1.18 0.55
CA ASP A 40 -13.11 2.12 -0.54
C ASP A 40 -11.85 2.59 -1.28
N TYR A 41 -10.74 2.81 -0.58
CA TYR A 41 -9.51 3.19 -1.26
C TYR A 41 -8.99 2.07 -2.17
N VAL A 42 -8.93 0.84 -1.66
CA VAL A 42 -8.39 -0.29 -2.39
C VAL A 42 -9.23 -0.62 -3.62
N SER A 43 -10.56 -0.45 -3.58
CA SER A 43 -11.41 -0.66 -4.77
C SER A 43 -11.13 0.34 -5.90
N THR A 44 -10.54 1.50 -5.59
CA THR A 44 -10.11 2.49 -6.58
C THR A 44 -8.68 2.29 -7.09
N LEU A 45 -7.93 1.35 -6.50
CA LEU A 45 -6.55 1.11 -6.92
C LEU A 45 -6.53 0.25 -8.18
N GLU A 46 -5.85 0.75 -9.20
CA GLU A 46 -5.39 -0.07 -10.32
C GLU A 46 -4.26 -0.99 -9.80
N VAL A 47 -4.63 -2.25 -9.53
CA VAL A 47 -3.77 -3.30 -8.95
C VAL A 47 -3.42 -4.41 -9.95
N GLY A 48 -3.75 -4.20 -11.23
CA GLY A 48 -3.60 -5.18 -12.31
C GLY A 48 -4.90 -5.97 -12.56
N ASN A 49 -4.80 -7.04 -13.34
CA ASN A 49 -5.92 -7.92 -13.68
C ASN A 49 -6.31 -8.76 -12.46
N LEU A 50 -7.30 -8.30 -11.70
CA LEU A 50 -7.88 -9.08 -10.62
C LEU A 50 -8.44 -10.40 -11.15
N ASP A 51 -8.38 -11.43 -10.30
CA ASP A 51 -9.16 -12.64 -10.55
C ASP A 51 -10.65 -12.29 -10.63
N GLU A 52 -11.39 -12.91 -11.56
CA GLU A 52 -12.82 -12.65 -11.80
C GLU A 52 -13.71 -13.13 -10.63
N HIS A 53 -13.11 -13.83 -9.66
CA HIS A 53 -13.79 -14.25 -8.44
C HIS A 53 -14.15 -13.06 -7.54
N ALA A 54 -15.32 -13.14 -6.91
CA ALA A 54 -15.86 -12.11 -6.01
C ALA A 54 -14.95 -11.77 -4.81
N ASP A 55 -14.04 -12.68 -4.44
CA ASP A 55 -13.11 -12.55 -3.31
C ASP A 55 -11.67 -12.20 -3.74
N SER A 56 -11.49 -11.55 -4.88
CA SER A 56 -10.17 -11.18 -5.39
C SER A 56 -9.45 -10.14 -4.51
N ILE A 57 -10.18 -9.41 -3.66
CA ILE A 57 -9.61 -8.49 -2.67
C ILE A 57 -10.21 -8.80 -1.29
N GLN A 58 -9.36 -9.17 -0.34
CA GLN A 58 -9.75 -9.49 1.03
C GLN A 58 -9.07 -8.53 2.02
N HIS A 59 -9.87 -7.89 2.88
CA HIS A 59 -9.34 -7.17 4.04
C HIS A 59 -8.93 -8.17 5.12
N VAL A 60 -7.64 -8.21 5.45
CA VAL A 60 -7.09 -9.10 6.49
C VAL A 60 -7.25 -8.46 7.87
N GLY A 61 -6.99 -7.16 7.99
CA GLY A 61 -7.16 -6.43 9.23
C GLY A 61 -6.31 -5.17 9.35
N GLU A 62 -6.48 -4.46 10.46
CA GLU A 62 -5.56 -3.39 10.88
C GLU A 62 -4.43 -4.02 11.68
N ILE A 63 -3.20 -3.97 11.16
CA ILE A 63 -2.04 -4.68 11.74
C ILE A 63 -1.23 -3.81 12.70
N GLY A 64 -1.54 -2.52 12.80
CA GLY A 64 -0.92 -1.63 13.77
C GLY A 64 -1.01 -0.16 13.39
N SER A 65 -0.41 0.67 14.24
CA SER A 65 -0.31 2.11 14.02
C SER A 65 1.11 2.59 14.28
N ILE A 66 1.61 3.47 13.42
CA ILE A 66 2.95 4.06 13.51
C ILE A 66 2.81 5.56 13.64
N VAL A 67 3.60 6.12 14.55
CA VAL A 67 3.73 7.57 14.69
C VAL A 67 5.08 7.99 14.13
N HIS A 68 5.05 8.83 13.09
CA HIS A 68 6.22 9.49 12.56
C HIS A 68 6.22 10.95 13.01
N VAL A 69 7.18 11.31 13.85
CA VAL A 69 7.36 12.66 14.36
C VAL A 69 8.41 13.38 13.50
N PHE A 70 7.99 14.46 12.86
CA PHE A 70 8.84 15.46 12.23
C PHE A 70 8.99 16.66 13.17
N SER A 71 9.97 17.54 12.91
CA SER A 71 10.25 18.71 13.75
C SER A 71 9.02 19.58 14.06
N HIS A 72 8.06 19.65 13.14
CA HIS A 72 6.86 20.49 13.26
C HIS A 72 5.54 19.76 12.97
N LEU A 73 5.57 18.44 12.81
CA LEU A 73 4.38 17.66 12.44
C LEU A 73 4.44 16.26 13.05
N LYS A 74 3.30 15.77 13.52
CA LYS A 74 3.14 14.38 13.94
C LYS A 74 2.17 13.69 12.97
N LEU A 75 2.68 12.71 12.23
CA LEU A 75 1.88 11.88 11.35
C LEU A 75 1.60 10.55 12.04
N THR A 76 0.32 10.22 12.21
CA THR A 76 -0.10 8.87 12.65
C THR A 76 -0.59 8.11 11.43
N MET A 77 0.01 6.96 11.17
CA MET A 77 -0.35 6.05 10.10
C MET A 77 -1.01 4.81 10.70
N HIS A 78 -2.16 4.41 10.16
CA HIS A 78 -2.85 3.18 10.53
C HIS A 78 -2.69 2.16 9.39
N VAL A 79 -2.03 1.04 9.66
CA VAL A 79 -1.62 0.09 8.61
C VAL A 79 -2.72 -0.94 8.41
N GLN A 80 -3.31 -0.95 7.21
CA GLN A 80 -4.36 -1.87 6.81
C GLN A 80 -3.77 -2.91 5.87
N HIS A 81 -3.96 -4.19 6.19
CA HIS A 81 -3.47 -5.30 5.40
C HIS A 81 -4.59 -5.87 4.53
N PHE A 82 -4.29 -6.01 3.23
CA PHE A 82 -5.16 -6.61 2.25
C PHE A 82 -4.43 -7.73 1.52
N GLN A 83 -5.15 -8.82 1.24
CA GLN A 83 -4.71 -9.87 0.35
C GLN A 83 -5.42 -9.71 -0.99
N ILE A 84 -4.65 -9.71 -2.09
CA ILE A 84 -5.18 -9.55 -3.44
C ILE A 84 -4.81 -10.77 -4.28
N ARG A 85 -5.78 -11.34 -4.99
CA ARG A 85 -5.60 -12.42 -5.96
C ARG A 85 -5.66 -11.83 -7.37
N ILE A 86 -4.59 -12.03 -8.11
CA ILE A 86 -4.42 -11.53 -9.48
C ILE A 86 -4.59 -12.72 -10.43
N ALA A 87 -5.34 -12.53 -11.52
CA ALA A 87 -5.50 -13.53 -12.56
C ALA A 87 -4.15 -13.80 -13.23
N VAL A 88 -3.71 -15.06 -13.22
CA VAL A 88 -2.45 -15.46 -13.85
C VAL A 88 -2.69 -15.70 -15.34
N SER A 89 -2.59 -14.66 -16.17
CA SER A 89 -2.47 -14.83 -17.63
C SER A 89 -0.99 -14.93 -18.01
N GLU A 90 -0.43 -16.14 -17.89
CA GLU A 90 0.84 -16.69 -18.45
C GLU A 90 2.16 -15.87 -18.42
N SER A 91 2.22 -14.66 -17.87
CA SER A 91 3.49 -13.98 -17.62
C SER A 91 3.34 -12.94 -16.52
N LEU A 92 4.27 -12.94 -15.55
CA LEU A 92 4.38 -11.91 -14.52
C LEU A 92 4.56 -10.49 -15.11
N ALA A 93 5.06 -10.39 -16.35
CA ALA A 93 5.16 -9.13 -17.09
C ALA A 93 3.78 -8.57 -17.51
N ASP A 94 2.74 -9.40 -17.58
CA ASP A 94 1.38 -8.97 -17.94
C ASP A 94 0.59 -8.40 -16.75
N SER A 95 0.99 -8.73 -15.52
CA SER A 95 0.45 -8.05 -14.31
C SER A 95 0.83 -6.57 -14.28
N GLU A 96 1.98 -6.22 -14.88
CA GLU A 96 2.42 -4.82 -15.02
C GLU A 96 1.63 -4.06 -16.09
N LYS A 97 1.02 -4.73 -17.08
CA LYS A 97 0.27 -4.06 -18.17
C LYS A 97 -0.96 -3.28 -17.67
N GLY A 98 -1.51 -3.63 -16.51
CA GLY A 98 -2.60 -2.91 -15.84
C GLY A 98 -2.18 -2.07 -14.64
N THR A 99 -0.88 -2.03 -14.33
CA THR A 99 -0.35 -1.30 -13.18
C THR A 99 0.09 0.11 -13.64
N PRO A 100 -0.28 1.20 -12.94
CA PRO A 100 0.13 2.55 -13.34
C PRO A 100 1.64 2.67 -13.55
N LYS A 101 2.11 3.54 -14.47
CA LYS A 101 3.55 3.77 -14.76
C LYS A 101 4.45 4.08 -13.55
N ARG A 102 3.86 4.39 -12.38
CA ARG A 102 4.56 4.70 -11.13
C ARG A 102 4.15 3.74 -10.01
N ALA A 103 3.76 2.52 -10.35
CA ALA A 103 3.41 1.47 -9.41
C ALA A 103 4.06 0.16 -9.88
N LYS A 104 4.44 -0.70 -8.92
CA LYS A 104 4.96 -2.04 -9.21
C LYS A 104 4.65 -3.01 -8.09
N TRP A 105 4.62 -4.29 -8.42
CA TRP A 105 4.58 -5.38 -7.47
C TRP A 105 6.00 -5.82 -7.15
N VAL A 106 6.37 -5.84 -5.87
CA VAL A 106 7.70 -6.25 -5.41
C VAL A 106 7.57 -7.55 -4.64
N ALA A 107 8.47 -8.51 -4.88
CA ALA A 107 8.54 -9.75 -4.12
C ALA A 107 8.78 -9.45 -2.62
N THR A 108 8.25 -10.29 -1.73
CA THR A 108 8.33 -10.03 -0.28
C THR A 108 9.78 -10.01 0.18
N GLU A 109 10.57 -10.97 -0.32
CA GLU A 109 12.00 -11.13 -0.11
C GLU A 109 12.87 -10.01 -0.70
N ALA A 110 12.37 -9.29 -1.70
CA ALA A 110 13.08 -8.18 -2.35
C ALA A 110 12.70 -6.81 -1.76
N MET A 111 11.69 -6.75 -0.89
CA MET A 111 11.17 -5.48 -0.34
C MET A 111 12.23 -4.72 0.47
N ASP A 112 13.10 -5.46 1.17
CA ASP A 112 14.11 -4.83 2.03
C ASP A 112 15.15 -4.03 1.24
N GLU A 113 15.39 -4.41 -0.02
CA GLU A 113 16.30 -3.77 -0.96
C GLU A 113 15.71 -2.50 -1.62
N GLU A 114 14.39 -2.29 -1.51
CA GLU A 114 13.73 -1.14 -2.10
C GLU A 114 13.99 0.16 -1.32
N THR A 115 13.99 1.29 -2.04
CA THR A 115 14.15 2.62 -1.47
C THR A 115 12.87 3.13 -0.82
N LEU A 116 12.49 2.53 0.30
CA LEU A 116 11.39 2.98 1.16
C LEU A 116 11.81 4.16 2.04
N SER A 117 10.88 5.08 2.30
CA SER A 117 11.07 6.08 3.37
C SER A 117 11.12 5.38 4.74
N THR A 118 11.73 6.02 5.75
CA THR A 118 11.80 5.47 7.11
C THR A 118 10.43 5.12 7.69
N GLY A 119 9.41 5.93 7.38
CA GLY A 119 8.03 5.64 7.79
C GLY A 119 7.47 4.38 7.14
N MET A 120 7.68 4.22 5.82
CA MET A 120 7.23 3.03 5.10
C MET A 120 7.98 1.77 5.52
N ARG A 121 9.28 1.87 5.82
CA ARG A 121 10.05 0.73 6.33
C ARG A 121 9.50 0.23 7.68
N ARG A 122 9.14 1.15 8.58
CA ARG A 122 8.43 0.78 9.81
C ARG A 122 7.08 0.12 9.56
N CYS A 123 6.34 0.56 8.54
CA CYS A 123 5.09 -0.11 8.14
C CYS A 123 5.36 -1.53 7.64
N TRP A 124 6.46 -1.74 6.92
CA TRP A 124 6.87 -3.04 6.43
C TRP A 124 7.25 -4.00 7.57
N ASP A 125 7.95 -3.50 8.59
CA ASP A 125 8.32 -4.29 9.78
C ASP A 125 7.10 -4.86 10.51
N LEU A 126 5.92 -4.22 10.42
CA LEU A 126 4.66 -4.76 10.98
C LEU A 126 4.06 -5.93 10.20
N VAL A 127 4.49 -6.12 8.95
CA VAL A 127 4.05 -7.23 8.08
C VAL A 127 4.99 -8.44 8.24
N THR A 128 6.27 -8.19 8.49
CA THR A 128 7.33 -9.23 8.53
C THR A 128 7.76 -9.64 9.94
N GLY A 129 7.42 -8.86 10.97
CA GLY A 129 7.65 -9.20 12.38
C GLY A 129 6.65 -10.19 12.94
#